data_AF-A0A178E7Z9-F1
#
_entry.id   AF-A0A178E7Z9-F1
#
_cell.length_a   1.000
_cell.length_b   1.000
_cell.length_c   1.000
_cell.angle_alpha   90.00
_cell.angle_beta   90.00
_cell.angle_gamma   90.00
#
_symmetry.space_group_name_H-M   'P 1'
#
loop_
_entity.id
_entity.type
_entity.pdbx_description
1 polymer ?
#
loop_
_entity_poly.entity_id
_entity_poly.type
_entity_poly.pdbx_seq_one_letter_code
_entity_poly.pdbx_strand_id
1 'polypeptide(L)'
;MPPPTKLAIATGVVLRLVKEEASYHKEIEQQEERIKKSETSEGDQNAEYTLRQERQALQETRNVLPAMKVKIEQAVERLEEELEESKDAGGEAPTDEVKKAREAIEAGKKAISEAS
;
A
#
# COMPACT_ATOMS: atom_id res chain seq x y z
N MET A 1 -8.74 -28.45 4.78
CA MET A 1 -8.04 -27.42 5.60
C MET A 1 -9.06 -26.72 6.46
N PRO A 2 -8.75 -26.39 7.72
CA PRO A 2 -9.62 -25.55 8.53
C PRO A 2 -9.73 -24.14 7.91
N PRO A 3 -10.84 -23.42 8.16
CA PRO A 3 -10.95 -22.03 7.73
C PRO A 3 -9.89 -21.16 8.42
N PRO A 4 -9.41 -20.08 7.75
CA PRO A 4 -8.44 -19.17 8.35
C PRO A 4 -9.04 -18.45 9.57
N THR A 5 -8.20 -18.17 10.56
CA THR A 5 -8.57 -17.38 11.74
C THR A 5 -8.84 -15.93 11.35
N LYS A 6 -9.58 -15.20 12.20
CA LYS A 6 -9.78 -13.76 12.00
C LYS A 6 -8.44 -12.99 11.97
N LEU A 7 -7.51 -13.35 12.84
CA LEU A 7 -6.16 -12.80 12.88
C LEU A 7 -5.41 -13.01 11.54
N ALA A 8 -5.46 -14.23 10.99
CA ALA A 8 -4.86 -14.53 9.70
C ALA A 8 -5.52 -13.75 8.54
N ILE A 9 -6.85 -13.59 8.59
CA ILE A 9 -7.59 -12.79 7.59
C ILE A 9 -7.17 -11.32 7.66
N ALA A 10 -7.19 -10.71 8.86
CA ALA A 10 -6.80 -9.31 9.07
C ALA A 10 -5.33 -9.06 8.66
N THR A 11 -4.43 -9.98 9.01
CA THR A 11 -3.03 -9.97 8.57
C THR A 11 -2.94 -9.93 7.04
N GLY A 12 -3.71 -10.79 6.36
CA GLY A 12 -3.75 -10.84 4.90
C GLY A 12 -4.33 -9.58 4.26
N VAL A 13 -5.25 -8.86 4.93
CA VAL A 13 -5.77 -7.57 4.45
C VAL A 13 -4.66 -6.51 4.47
N VAL A 14 -3.97 -6.33 5.61
CA VAL A 14 -2.87 -5.35 5.73
C VAL A 14 -1.79 -5.60 4.68
N LEU A 15 -1.34 -6.86 4.54
CA LEU A 15 -0.29 -7.21 3.57
C LEU A 15 -0.70 -6.96 2.11
N ARG A 16 -1.98 -7.05 1.77
CA ARG A 16 -2.46 -6.74 0.41
C ARG A 16 -2.46 -5.24 0.17
N LEU A 17 -2.96 -4.46 1.13
CA LEU A 17 -2.98 -3.00 1.02
C LEU A 17 -1.58 -2.40 0.97
N VAL A 18 -0.63 -2.91 1.76
CA VAL A 18 0.79 -2.50 1.70
C VAL A 18 1.39 -2.78 0.32
N LYS A 19 1.07 -3.92 -0.30
CA LYS A 19 1.55 -4.22 -1.67
C LYS A 19 0.91 -3.34 -2.73
N GLU A 20 -0.37 -3.00 -2.56
CA GLU A 20 -1.10 -2.11 -3.45
C GLU A 20 -0.51 -0.69 -3.39
N GLU A 21 -0.29 -0.15 -2.18
CA GLU A 21 0.39 1.13 -1.99
C GLU A 21 1.79 1.14 -2.62
N ALA A 22 2.59 0.11 -2.38
CA ALA A 22 3.93 0.01 -2.95
C ALA A 22 3.91 -0.05 -4.49
N SER A 23 2.84 -0.59 -5.07
CA SER A 23 2.66 -0.61 -6.52
C SER A 23 2.40 0.79 -7.10
N TYR A 24 1.68 1.65 -6.38
CA TYR A 24 1.46 3.04 -6.77
C TYR A 24 2.75 3.86 -6.68
N HIS A 25 3.58 3.66 -5.67
CA HIS A 25 4.90 4.29 -5.61
C HIS A 25 5.78 3.90 -6.79
N LYS A 26 5.82 2.60 -7.13
CA LYS A 26 6.54 2.13 -8.31
C LYS A 26 5.99 2.71 -9.62
N GLU A 27 4.67 2.88 -9.72
CA GLU A 27 4.05 3.51 -10.90
C GLU A 27 4.44 4.99 -11.01
N ILE A 28 4.46 5.72 -9.90
CA ILE A 28 4.93 7.11 -9.82
C ILE A 28 6.37 7.22 -10.32
N GLU A 29 7.29 6.38 -9.83
CA GLU A 29 8.69 6.37 -10.28
C GLU A 29 8.79 6.16 -11.80
N GLN A 30 8.02 5.23 -12.36
CA GLN A 30 8.02 4.96 -13.80
C GLN A 30 7.45 6.12 -14.62
N GLN A 31 6.38 6.76 -14.13
CA GLN A 31 5.79 7.94 -14.76
C GLN A 31 6.77 9.13 -14.73
N GLU A 32 7.44 9.36 -13.61
CA GLU A 32 8.49 10.39 -13.47
C GLU A 32 9.66 10.15 -14.44
N GLU A 33 10.12 8.91 -14.58
CA GLU A 33 11.15 8.56 -15.56
C GLU A 33 10.70 8.82 -17.00
N ARG A 34 9.45 8.50 -17.34
CA ARG A 34 8.89 8.77 -18.68
C ARG A 34 8.81 10.26 -18.95
N ILE A 35 8.28 11.04 -18.00
CA ILE A 35 8.20 12.51 -18.10
C ILE A 35 9.58 13.10 -18.34
N LYS A 36 10.59 12.69 -17.56
CA LYS A 36 11.97 13.19 -17.70
C LYS A 36 12.57 12.88 -19.07
N LYS A 37 12.29 11.71 -19.64
CA LYS A 37 12.72 11.35 -21.01
C LYS A 37 12.03 12.24 -22.05
N SER A 38 10.72 12.42 -21.92
CA SER A 38 9.90 13.24 -22.83
C SER A 38 10.30 14.72 -22.84
N GLU A 39 10.77 15.27 -21.71
CA GLU A 39 11.27 16.65 -21.63
C GLU A 39 12.51 16.92 -22.49
N THR A 40 13.28 15.87 -22.81
CA THR A 40 14.53 15.98 -23.61
C THR A 40 14.36 15.55 -25.06
N SER A 41 13.17 15.10 -25.46
CA SER A 41 12.91 14.60 -26.81
C SER A 41 12.59 15.76 -27.76
N GLU A 42 13.52 16.10 -28.65
CA GLU A 42 13.30 17.08 -29.71
C GLU A 42 12.66 16.42 -30.96
N GLY A 43 11.80 17.15 -31.67
CA GLY A 43 11.29 16.75 -33.01
C GLY A 43 9.93 16.06 -33.05
N ASP A 44 9.26 15.85 -31.91
CA ASP A 44 7.86 15.41 -31.88
C ASP A 44 6.90 16.61 -31.89
N GLN A 45 6.08 16.74 -32.93
CA GLN A 45 5.08 17.81 -33.07
C GLN A 45 4.06 17.81 -31.92
N ASN A 46 3.88 16.67 -31.25
CA ASN A 46 2.95 16.51 -30.14
C ASN A 46 3.64 16.42 -28.78
N ALA A 47 4.94 16.68 -28.68
CA ALA A 47 5.73 16.51 -27.45
C ALA A 47 5.10 17.20 -26.23
N GLU A 48 4.64 18.44 -26.39
CA GLU A 48 4.04 19.22 -25.30
C GLU A 48 2.69 18.63 -24.86
N TYR A 49 1.87 18.18 -25.80
CA TYR A 49 0.57 17.56 -25.47
C TYR A 49 0.77 16.24 -24.72
N THR A 50 1.65 15.37 -25.22
CA THR A 50 2.00 14.10 -24.58
C THR A 50 2.58 14.34 -23.17
N LEU A 51 3.47 15.32 -23.02
CA LEU A 51 4.05 15.67 -21.72
C LEU A 51 2.98 16.13 -20.71
N ARG A 52 1.99 16.93 -21.15
CA ARG A 52 0.87 17.33 -20.30
C ARG A 52 0.04 16.13 -19.86
N GLN A 53 -0.21 15.18 -20.76
CA GLN A 53 -0.96 13.95 -20.44
C GLN A 53 -0.22 13.07 -19.41
N GLU A 54 1.07 12.84 -19.59
CA GLU A 54 1.87 12.06 -18.63
C GLU A 54 1.90 12.74 -17.25
N ARG A 55 2.02 14.07 -17.20
CA ARG A 55 1.95 14.82 -15.93
C ARG A 55 0.57 14.71 -15.26
N GLN A 56 -0.50 14.73 -16.04
CA GLN A 56 -1.86 14.52 -15.53
C GLN A 56 -2.03 13.11 -14.96
N ALA A 57 -1.58 12.07 -15.68
CA ALA A 57 -1.62 10.68 -15.21
C ALA A 57 -0.80 10.48 -13.92
N LEU A 58 0.36 11.13 -13.82
CA LEU A 58 1.17 11.16 -12.59
C LEU A 58 0.40 11.77 -11.42
N GLN A 59 -0.28 12.89 -11.64
CA GLN A 59 -1.06 13.52 -10.60
C GLN A 59 -2.25 12.64 -10.17
N GLU A 60 -2.93 11.99 -11.12
CA GLU A 60 -4.03 11.06 -10.82
C GLU A 60 -3.56 9.88 -9.97
N THR A 61 -2.38 9.33 -10.26
CA THR A 61 -1.77 8.24 -9.47
C THR A 61 -1.44 8.71 -8.05
N ARG A 62 -0.83 9.88 -7.90
CA ARG A 62 -0.55 10.49 -6.59
C ARG A 62 -1.82 10.75 -5.77
N ASN A 63 -2.92 11.11 -6.43
CA ASN A 63 -4.21 11.35 -5.77
C ASN A 63 -4.83 10.08 -5.16
N VAL A 64 -4.34 8.88 -5.51
CA VAL A 64 -4.79 7.62 -4.90
C VAL A 64 -4.16 7.39 -3.53
N LEU A 65 -2.93 7.88 -3.30
CA LEU A 65 -2.15 7.61 -2.08
C LEU A 65 -2.87 8.04 -0.77
N PRO A 66 -3.54 9.21 -0.69
CA PRO A 66 -4.25 9.60 0.53
C PRO A 66 -5.36 8.62 0.91
N ALA A 67 -6.11 8.11 -0.08
CA ALA A 67 -7.16 7.13 0.16
C ALA A 67 -6.57 5.76 0.56
N MET A 68 -5.41 5.39 0.01
CA MET A 68 -4.69 4.17 0.40
C MET A 68 -4.16 4.25 1.82
N LYS A 69 -3.61 5.39 2.22
CA LYS A 69 -3.16 5.65 3.59
C LYS A 69 -4.27 5.39 4.60
N VAL A 70 -5.45 5.98 4.39
CA VAL A 70 -6.61 5.80 5.29
C VAL A 70 -7.05 4.32 5.36
N LYS A 71 -7.06 3.60 4.22
CA LYS A 71 -7.39 2.17 4.20
C LYS A 71 -6.39 1.34 5.00
N ILE A 72 -5.10 1.65 4.89
CA ILE A 72 -4.03 0.95 5.62
C ILE A 72 -4.15 1.26 7.12
N GLU A 73 -4.38 2.52 7.52
CA GLU A 73 -4.61 2.92 8.92
C GLU A 73 -5.74 2.10 9.55
N GLN A 74 -6.90 2.05 8.88
CA GLN A 74 -8.05 1.27 9.36
C GLN A 74 -7.78 -0.24 9.42
N ALA A 75 -7.03 -0.78 8.46
CA ALA A 75 -6.68 -2.19 8.43
C ALA A 75 -5.66 -2.56 9.53
N VAL A 76 -4.73 -1.66 9.84
CA VAL A 76 -3.75 -1.81 10.93
C VAL A 76 -4.47 -1.76 12.27
N GLU A 77 -5.35 -0.78 12.49
CA GLU A 77 -6.17 -0.67 13.71
C GLU A 77 -6.96 -1.97 13.95
N ARG A 78 -7.66 -2.46 12.91
CA ARG A 78 -8.40 -3.72 12.99
C ARG A 78 -7.51 -4.94 13.28
N LEU A 79 -6.28 -4.96 12.74
CA LEU A 79 -5.35 -6.05 13.01
C LEU A 79 -4.81 -6.00 14.45
N GLU A 80 -4.60 -4.80 14.99
CA GLU A 80 -4.23 -4.60 16.40
C GLU A 80 -5.36 -5.07 17.33
N GLU A 81 -6.62 -4.74 17.04
CA GLU A 81 -7.80 -5.24 17.78
C GLU A 81 -7.87 -6.77 17.79
N GLU A 82 -7.79 -7.42 16.61
CA GLU A 82 -7.85 -8.88 16.50
C GLU A 82 -6.66 -9.56 17.22
N LEU A 83 -5.50 -8.90 17.26
CA LEU A 83 -4.32 -9.37 18.01
C LEU A 83 -4.56 -9.31 19.52
N GLU A 84 -5.26 -8.29 20.03
CA GLU A 84 -5.64 -8.19 21.44
C GLU A 84 -6.71 -9.21 21.82
N GLU A 85 -7.79 -9.31 21.04
CA GLU A 85 -8.85 -10.30 21.24
C GLU A 85 -8.30 -11.75 21.27
N SER A 86 -7.31 -12.03 20.43
CA SER A 86 -6.67 -13.35 20.39
C SER A 86 -5.91 -13.71 21.68
N LYS A 87 -5.45 -12.72 22.45
CA LYS A 87 -4.78 -12.95 23.75
C LYS A 87 -5.80 -13.16 24.87
N ASP A 88 -6.89 -12.40 24.86
CA ASP A 88 -7.91 -12.41 25.92
C ASP A 88 -8.80 -13.67 25.86
N ALA A 89 -8.96 -14.28 24.69
CA ALA A 89 -9.75 -15.51 24.52
C ALA A 89 -9.11 -16.78 25.13
N GLY A 90 -7.94 -16.67 25.78
CA GLY A 90 -7.25 -17.79 26.44
C GLY A 90 -6.74 -18.89 25.50
N GLY A 91 -6.92 -18.72 24.19
CA GLY A 91 -6.31 -19.53 23.16
C GLY A 91 -5.00 -18.87 22.72
N GLU A 92 -3.87 -19.55 22.86
CA GLU A 92 -2.66 -19.13 22.16
C GLU A 92 -2.95 -19.25 20.66
N ALA A 93 -3.25 -18.12 20.00
CA ALA A 93 -3.14 -18.05 18.56
C ALA A 93 -1.74 -18.59 18.19
N PRO A 94 -1.62 -19.39 17.12
CA PRO A 94 -0.34 -20.01 16.77
C PRO A 94 0.76 -18.95 16.78
N THR A 95 1.89 -19.23 17.42
CA THR A 95 2.98 -18.26 17.57
C THR A 95 3.40 -17.62 16.24
N ASP A 96 3.27 -18.38 15.15
CA ASP A 96 3.52 -17.92 13.79
C ASP A 96 2.49 -16.91 13.25
N GLU A 97 1.21 -17.05 13.60
CA GLU A 97 0.16 -16.07 13.23
C GLU A 97 0.37 -14.75 13.97
N VAL A 98 0.66 -14.81 15.28
CA VAL A 98 0.96 -13.63 16.10
C VAL A 98 2.20 -12.90 15.57
N LYS A 99 3.25 -13.66 15.21
CA LYS A 99 4.46 -13.09 14.62
C LYS A 99 4.17 -12.38 13.29
N LYS A 100 3.45 -13.04 12.38
CA LYS A 100 3.08 -12.46 11.07
C LYS A 100 2.19 -11.22 11.21
N ALA A 101 1.26 -11.23 12.16
CA ALA A 101 0.42 -10.08 12.44
C ALA A 101 1.24 -8.86 12.88
N ARG A 102 2.21 -9.06 13.79
CA ARG A 102 3.13 -8.00 14.22
C ARG A 102 3.98 -7.47 13.07
N GLU A 103 4.55 -8.36 12.26
CA GLU A 103 5.32 -7.97 11.06
C GLU A 103 4.45 -7.18 10.06
N ALA A 104 3.18 -7.57 9.88
CA ALA A 104 2.24 -6.85 9.03
C ALA A 104 1.86 -5.47 9.59
N ILE A 105 1.69 -5.33 10.91
CA ILE A 105 1.47 -4.03 11.56
C ILE A 105 2.65 -3.09 11.31
N GLU A 106 3.89 -3.56 11.50
CA GLU A 106 5.08 -2.75 11.25
C GLU A 106 5.19 -2.35 9.77
N ALA A 107 4.90 -3.28 8.86
CA ALA A 107 4.87 -2.98 7.43
C ALA A 107 3.77 -1.95 7.08
N GLY A 108 2.59 -2.06 7.69
CA GLY A 108 1.49 -1.12 7.52
C GLY A 108 1.85 0.29 8.02
N LYS A 109 2.43 0.39 9.22
CA LYS A 109 2.91 1.66 9.80
C LYS A 109 3.97 2.31 8.93
N LYS A 110 4.88 1.51 8.37
CA LYS A 110 5.87 1.99 7.40
C LYS A 110 5.18 2.57 6.14
N ALA A 111 4.27 1.83 5.51
CA ALA A 111 3.56 2.31 4.31
C ALA A 111 2.75 3.60 4.59
N ILE A 112 2.11 3.72 5.76
CA ILE A 112 1.40 4.95 6.15
C ILE A 112 2.34 6.17 6.18
N SER A 113 3.58 5.98 6.63
CA SER A 113 4.59 7.05 6.65
C SER A 113 5.10 7.43 5.26
N GLU A 114 5.14 6.48 4.32
CA GLU A 114 5.57 6.67 2.94
C GLU A 114 4.47 7.33 2.07
N ALA A 115 3.20 7.10 2.41
CA ALA A 115 2.03 7.72 1.78
C ALA A 115 1.66 9.13 2.30
N SER A 116 2.54 9.77 3.09
CA SER A 116 2.32 11.08 3.74
C SER A 116 2.92 12.26 2.99
#